data_AF-A0A957Y785-F1
#
_entry.id   AF-A0A957Y785-F1
#
_cell.length_a   1.000
_cell.length_b   1.000
_cell.length_c   1.000
_cell.angle_alpha   90.00
_cell.angle_beta   90.00
_cell.angle_gamma   90.00
#
_symmetry.space_group_name_H-M   'P 1'
#
loop_
_entity.id
_entity.type
_entity.pdbx_description
1 polymer ?
#
loop_
_entity_poly.entity_id
_entity_poly.type
_entity_poly.pdbx_seq_one_letter_code
_entity_poly.pdbx_strand_id
1 'polypeptide(L)'
;MFVQPENWSKLSPTEKREARFAAWMSTEGRQFASPDAESEYKLRTQRIKDVIDLKEPDRVPITPFVGGYFAKYGGITPYEVMYDYDKYTVAWHKFNEAFEPDYLVFSGAFNPGKVYDILGYQVYRWPGGSLSKNVDFQCLEVEYMLADEYDDFIADPESFYMRTYMPRAFSALQGFGMLPTFFASMELPMAPALMIPAGLPPVQQSLKAFMEAGLAALEYAEASGKADGYLQATYGMPALPGGFTKAP
;
A
#
# COMPACT_ATOMS: atom_id res chain seq x y z
N MET A 1 7.16 7.68 12.00
CA MET A 1 5.85 7.25 12.53
C MET A 1 5.43 8.25 13.60
N PHE A 2 4.17 8.72 13.62
CA PHE A 2 3.72 9.71 14.61
C PHE A 2 3.68 9.11 16.01
N VAL A 3 4.36 9.76 16.96
CA VAL A 3 4.31 9.38 18.38
C VAL A 3 3.32 10.31 19.08
N GLN A 4 2.30 9.73 19.70
CA GLN A 4 1.32 10.49 20.45
C GLN A 4 1.99 11.11 21.70
N PRO A 5 1.80 12.41 21.97
CA PRO A 5 2.27 13.02 23.21
C PRO A 5 1.53 12.43 24.41
N GLU A 6 2.13 12.47 25.60
CA GLU A 6 1.55 11.88 26.82
C GLU A 6 0.15 12.42 27.17
N ASN A 7 -0.13 13.68 26.81
CA ASN A 7 -1.44 14.31 27.04
C ASN A 7 -2.45 14.09 25.91
N TRP A 8 -2.20 13.17 24.97
CA TRP A 8 -3.03 12.97 23.77
C TRP A 8 -4.53 12.79 24.07
N SER A 9 -4.89 12.05 25.12
CA SER A 9 -6.28 11.82 25.51
C SER A 9 -7.02 13.11 25.94
N LYS A 10 -6.27 14.13 26.38
CA LYS A 10 -6.79 15.42 26.83
C LYS A 10 -6.86 16.47 25.71
N LEU A 11 -6.22 16.22 24.58
CA LEU A 11 -6.25 17.12 23.43
C LEU A 11 -7.61 17.10 22.73
N SER A 12 -8.09 18.28 22.36
CA SER A 12 -9.23 18.46 21.45
C SER A 12 -8.94 17.88 20.05
N PRO A 13 -9.96 17.64 19.22
CA PRO A 13 -9.76 17.20 17.83
C PRO A 13 -8.83 18.11 17.03
N THR A 14 -8.92 19.44 17.23
CA THR A 14 -8.07 20.43 16.57
C THR A 14 -6.62 20.31 17.02
N GLU A 15 -6.35 20.20 18.31
CA GLU A 15 -4.98 20.02 18.82
C GLU A 15 -4.37 18.70 18.37
N LYS A 16 -5.18 17.62 18.31
CA LYS A 16 -4.75 16.33 17.75
C LYS A 16 -4.40 16.43 16.26
N ARG A 17 -5.14 17.24 15.51
CA ARG A 17 -4.85 17.51 14.09
C ARG A 17 -3.55 18.29 13.94
N GLU A 18 -3.37 19.37 14.69
CA GLU A 18 -2.14 20.18 14.63
C GLU A 18 -0.91 19.39 15.08
N ALA A 19 -1.01 18.54 16.09
CA ALA A 19 0.09 17.67 16.50
C ALA A 19 0.52 16.69 15.40
N ARG A 20 -0.44 16.15 14.62
CA ARG A 20 -0.13 15.30 13.46
C ARG A 20 0.52 16.10 12.33
N PHE A 21 0.02 17.31 12.04
CA PHE A 21 0.67 18.19 11.06
C PHE A 21 2.09 18.55 11.50
N ALA A 22 2.31 18.97 12.74
CA ALA A 22 3.62 19.30 13.26
C ALA A 22 4.61 18.13 13.11
N ALA A 23 4.18 16.91 13.44
CA ALA A 23 5.03 15.73 13.28
C ALA A 23 5.33 15.39 11.81
N TRP A 24 4.34 15.57 10.91
CA TRP A 24 4.54 15.34 9.48
C TRP A 24 5.47 16.39 8.85
N MET A 25 5.31 17.67 9.22
CA MET A 25 6.10 18.81 8.76
C MET A 25 7.51 18.88 9.37
N SER A 26 7.73 18.19 10.48
CA SER A 26 9.02 18.22 11.17
C SER A 26 10.16 17.68 10.30
N THR A 27 11.29 18.38 10.35
CA THR A 27 12.56 17.97 9.75
C THR A 27 13.47 17.23 10.73
N GLU A 28 13.07 17.13 12.01
CA GLU A 28 13.84 16.43 13.04
C GLU A 28 13.99 14.94 12.72
N GLY A 29 15.22 14.44 12.81
CA GLY A 29 15.55 13.04 12.54
C GLY A 29 15.50 12.65 11.05
N ARG A 30 15.25 13.60 10.13
CA ARG A 30 15.32 13.36 8.69
C ARG A 30 16.71 13.69 8.16
N GLN A 31 17.16 12.91 7.17
CA GLN A 31 18.42 13.14 6.47
C GLN A 31 18.11 13.74 5.10
N PHE A 32 18.41 15.03 4.93
CA PHE A 32 18.33 15.74 3.66
C PHE A 32 19.72 15.81 3.01
N ALA A 33 19.76 15.78 1.68
CA ALA A 33 21.01 15.87 0.92
C ALA A 33 21.61 17.29 0.95
N SER A 34 20.78 18.31 1.21
CA SER A 34 21.20 19.71 1.29
C SER A 34 20.27 20.56 2.18
N PRO A 35 20.71 21.75 2.63
CA PRO A 35 19.85 22.74 3.29
C PRO A 35 18.69 23.23 2.41
N ASP A 36 18.88 23.25 1.09
CA ASP A 36 17.84 23.61 0.13
C ASP A 36 16.73 22.56 0.11
N ALA A 37 17.08 21.27 0.13
CA ALA A 37 16.10 20.18 0.21
C ALA A 37 15.28 20.22 1.52
N GLU A 38 15.92 20.55 2.64
CA GLU A 38 15.20 20.76 3.91
C GLU A 38 14.24 21.95 3.82
N SER A 39 14.67 23.04 3.19
CA SER A 39 13.87 24.24 3.01
C SER A 39 12.67 23.99 2.09
N GLU A 40 12.87 23.26 0.99
CA GLU A 40 11.82 22.80 0.09
C GLU A 40 10.80 21.92 0.81
N TYR A 41 11.25 21.00 1.68
CA TYR A 41 10.36 20.19 2.48
C TYR A 41 9.44 21.02 3.37
N LYS A 42 9.99 22.01 4.08
CA LYS A 42 9.20 22.93 4.92
C LYS A 42 8.19 23.72 4.08
N LEU A 43 8.62 24.25 2.94
CA LEU A 43 7.77 25.03 2.05
C LEU A 43 6.61 24.19 1.48
N ARG A 44 6.92 23.00 0.95
CA ARG A 44 5.93 22.09 0.35
C ARG A 44 4.91 21.59 1.36
N THR A 45 5.37 21.21 2.55
CA THR A 45 4.46 20.74 3.60
C THR A 45 3.57 21.87 4.13
N GLN A 46 4.10 23.09 4.27
CA GLN A 46 3.32 24.27 4.62
C GLN A 46 2.27 24.58 3.55
N ARG A 47 2.66 24.57 2.27
CA ARG A 47 1.75 24.79 1.12
C ARG A 47 0.56 23.82 1.14
N ILE A 48 0.81 22.53 1.37
CA ILE A 48 -0.25 21.52 1.48
C ILE A 48 -1.14 21.79 2.71
N LYS A 49 -0.55 22.11 3.87
CA LYS A 49 -1.32 22.44 5.08
C LYS A 49 -2.21 23.66 4.87
N ASP A 50 -1.72 24.71 4.24
CA ASP A 50 -2.48 25.92 3.98
C ASP A 50 -3.72 25.64 3.13
N VAL A 51 -3.59 24.83 2.07
CA VAL A 51 -4.74 24.38 1.27
C VAL A 51 -5.75 23.60 2.11
N ILE A 52 -5.29 22.66 2.96
CA ILE A 52 -6.18 21.88 3.84
C ILE A 52 -6.85 22.77 4.90
N ASP A 53 -6.16 23.82 5.36
CA ASP A 53 -6.66 24.84 6.29
C ASP A 53 -7.58 25.88 5.61
N LEU A 54 -7.80 25.77 4.30
CA LEU A 54 -8.53 26.77 3.49
C LEU A 54 -7.91 28.17 3.56
N LYS A 55 -6.58 28.24 3.64
CA LYS A 55 -5.77 29.46 3.55
C LYS A 55 -5.18 29.59 2.15
N GLU A 56 -4.84 30.82 1.76
CA GLU A 56 -4.14 31.07 0.51
C GLU A 56 -2.67 30.64 0.64
N PRO A 57 -2.21 29.65 -0.15
CA PRO A 57 -0.81 29.25 -0.17
C PRO A 57 0.04 30.23 -1.01
N ASP A 58 1.37 30.07 -0.96
CA ASP A 58 2.29 30.84 -1.82
C ASP A 58 2.09 30.58 -3.32
N ARG A 59 1.64 29.37 -3.68
CA ARG A 59 1.12 29.01 -5.00
C ARG A 59 0.23 27.77 -4.93
N VAL A 60 -0.53 27.51 -5.99
CA VAL A 60 -1.28 26.26 -6.14
C VAL A 60 -0.32 25.05 -6.12
N PRO A 61 -0.52 24.06 -5.24
CA PRO A 61 0.32 22.87 -5.20
C PRO A 61 0.01 21.92 -6.38
N ILE A 62 1.06 21.26 -6.88
CA ILE A 62 1.00 20.25 -7.93
C ILE A 62 1.01 18.88 -7.26
N THR A 63 -0.18 18.28 -7.11
CA THR A 63 -0.34 16.97 -6.47
C THR A 63 -1.05 15.93 -7.35
N PRO A 64 -0.50 15.54 -8.52
CA PRO A 64 -1.19 14.67 -9.47
C PRO A 64 -1.14 13.18 -9.10
N PHE A 65 -2.25 12.47 -9.30
CA PHE A 65 -2.23 11.01 -9.48
C PHE A 65 -1.80 10.72 -10.92
N VAL A 66 -0.67 10.05 -11.13
CA VAL A 66 -0.07 9.93 -12.48
C VAL A 66 -0.30 8.59 -13.17
N GLY A 67 -0.83 7.57 -12.47
CA GLY A 67 -1.06 6.25 -13.08
C GLY A 67 0.24 5.65 -13.62
N GLY A 68 0.13 4.88 -14.70
CA GLY A 68 1.28 4.37 -15.46
C GLY A 68 2.00 5.40 -16.34
N TYR A 69 1.65 6.70 -16.32
CA TYR A 69 2.27 7.69 -17.23
C TYR A 69 3.77 7.87 -16.96
N PHE A 70 4.22 7.80 -15.70
CA PHE A 70 5.65 7.89 -15.36
C PHE A 70 6.46 6.79 -16.06
N ALA A 71 5.88 5.59 -16.23
CA ALA A 71 6.53 4.47 -16.91
C ALA A 71 6.75 4.78 -18.39
N LYS A 72 5.72 5.32 -19.05
CA LYS A 72 5.81 5.80 -20.44
C LYS A 72 6.85 6.91 -20.60
N TYR A 73 6.92 7.85 -19.67
CA TYR A 73 7.94 8.92 -19.66
C TYR A 73 9.36 8.37 -19.41
N GLY A 74 9.47 7.37 -18.54
CA GLY A 74 10.69 6.62 -18.25
C GLY A 74 11.15 5.71 -19.38
N GLY A 75 10.27 5.40 -20.34
CA GLY A 75 10.57 4.49 -21.44
C GLY A 75 10.53 3.01 -21.05
N ILE A 76 9.80 2.68 -19.98
CA ILE A 76 9.64 1.30 -19.49
C ILE A 76 8.19 0.83 -19.65
N THR A 77 8.02 -0.48 -19.74
CA THR A 77 6.71 -1.11 -19.89
C THR A 77 5.98 -1.24 -18.53
N PRO A 78 4.64 -1.31 -18.52
CA PRO A 78 3.88 -1.66 -17.32
C PRO A 78 4.35 -2.97 -16.63
N TYR A 79 4.80 -3.95 -17.41
CA TYR A 79 5.44 -5.15 -16.85
C TYR A 79 6.71 -4.83 -16.07
N GLU A 80 7.62 -4.05 -16.66
CA GLU A 80 8.88 -3.69 -15.98
C GLU A 80 8.63 -2.88 -14.72
N VAL A 81 7.58 -2.05 -14.67
CA VAL A 81 7.16 -1.40 -13.42
C VAL A 81 6.90 -2.41 -12.30
N MET A 82 6.22 -3.53 -12.60
CA MET A 82 5.78 -4.49 -11.58
C MET A 82 6.83 -5.54 -11.21
N TYR A 83 7.87 -5.73 -12.04
CA TYR A 83 8.82 -6.84 -11.92
C TYR A 83 10.29 -6.43 -11.91
N ASP A 84 10.64 -5.25 -12.41
CA ASP A 84 12.02 -4.75 -12.51
C ASP A 84 12.14 -3.45 -11.70
N TYR A 85 12.40 -3.62 -10.40
CA TYR A 85 12.40 -2.53 -9.43
C TYR A 85 13.52 -1.50 -9.66
N ASP A 86 14.62 -1.92 -10.29
CA ASP A 86 15.71 -1.03 -10.67
C ASP A 86 15.28 -0.11 -11.81
N LYS A 87 14.65 -0.67 -12.87
CA LYS A 87 14.07 0.13 -13.95
C LYS A 87 12.95 1.04 -13.46
N TYR A 88 12.08 0.54 -12.58
CA TYR A 88 11.07 1.36 -11.91
C TYR A 88 11.72 2.56 -11.23
N THR A 89 12.75 2.34 -10.40
CA THR A 89 13.41 3.40 -9.64
C THR A 89 13.98 4.48 -10.56
N VAL A 90 14.68 4.08 -11.63
CA VAL A 90 15.23 5.03 -12.60
C VAL A 90 14.14 5.83 -13.31
N ALA A 91 13.06 5.19 -13.75
CA ALA A 91 11.93 5.86 -14.39
C ALA A 91 11.19 6.81 -13.42
N TRP A 92 11.02 6.38 -12.17
CA TRP A 92 10.35 7.12 -11.11
C TRP A 92 11.11 8.39 -10.73
N HIS A 93 12.43 8.29 -10.57
CA HIS A 93 13.29 9.45 -10.33
C HIS A 93 13.25 10.41 -11.51
N LYS A 94 13.48 9.91 -12.73
CA LYS A 94 13.43 10.73 -13.94
C LYS A 94 12.13 11.53 -14.06
N PHE A 95 10.99 10.92 -13.74
CA PHE A 95 9.70 11.62 -13.74
C PHE A 95 9.63 12.71 -12.67
N ASN A 96 9.92 12.38 -11.40
CA ASN A 96 9.81 13.34 -10.31
C ASN A 96 10.82 14.50 -10.44
N GLU A 97 12.02 14.23 -10.96
CA GLU A 97 13.04 15.24 -11.25
C GLU A 97 12.63 16.19 -12.38
N ALA A 98 11.92 15.70 -13.39
CA ALA A 98 11.51 16.52 -14.53
C ALA A 98 10.27 17.38 -14.26
N PHE A 99 9.35 16.89 -13.42
CA PHE A 99 8.06 17.55 -13.17
C PHE A 99 7.97 18.24 -11.80
N GLU A 100 8.88 17.94 -10.89
CA GLU A 100 9.00 18.53 -9.53
C GLU A 100 7.67 18.70 -8.79
N PRO A 101 6.84 17.64 -8.69
CA PRO A 101 5.57 17.70 -7.96
C PRO A 101 5.79 18.06 -6.50
N ASP A 102 4.82 18.72 -5.85
CA ASP A 102 4.95 19.23 -4.48
C ASP A 102 4.90 18.16 -3.38
N TYR A 103 4.86 16.89 -3.78
CA TYR A 103 4.75 15.73 -2.91
C TYR A 103 5.31 14.49 -3.62
N LEU A 104 5.54 13.41 -2.87
CA LEU A 104 5.78 12.10 -3.46
C LEU A 104 4.53 11.65 -4.24
N VAL A 105 4.61 11.77 -5.56
CA VAL A 105 3.49 11.48 -6.45
C VAL A 105 2.93 10.09 -6.21
N PHE A 106 1.61 9.97 -6.30
CA PHE A 106 0.98 8.66 -6.24
C PHE A 106 0.79 8.12 -7.66
N SER A 107 1.49 7.02 -7.96
CA SER A 107 1.39 6.35 -9.25
C SER A 107 0.23 5.35 -9.28
N GLY A 108 -0.03 4.61 -8.21
CA GLY A 108 -0.98 3.51 -8.19
C GLY A 108 -0.65 2.33 -9.12
N ALA A 109 0.36 2.46 -9.99
CA ALA A 109 0.79 1.45 -10.95
C ALA A 109 2.01 0.65 -10.50
N PHE A 110 2.79 1.15 -9.54
CA PHE A 110 3.84 0.36 -8.91
C PHE A 110 3.22 -0.66 -7.95
N ASN A 111 3.16 -1.90 -8.37
CA ASN A 111 2.55 -3.01 -7.64
C ASN A 111 3.40 -4.28 -7.82
N PRO A 112 3.56 -5.14 -6.81
CA PRO A 112 4.48 -6.27 -6.87
C PRO A 112 3.91 -7.46 -7.67
N GLY A 113 4.31 -7.58 -8.94
CA GLY A 113 3.84 -8.66 -9.83
C GLY A 113 4.12 -10.06 -9.27
N LYS A 114 5.31 -10.26 -8.68
CA LYS A 114 5.73 -11.52 -8.05
C LYS A 114 4.79 -11.99 -6.94
N VAL A 115 4.23 -11.06 -6.15
CA VAL A 115 3.25 -11.39 -5.10
C VAL A 115 1.97 -11.97 -5.71
N TYR A 116 1.50 -11.38 -6.82
CA TYR A 116 0.30 -11.84 -7.51
C TYR A 116 0.51 -13.21 -8.17
N ASP A 117 1.70 -13.47 -8.71
CA ASP A 117 2.06 -14.77 -9.27
C ASP A 117 2.04 -15.87 -8.21
N ILE A 118 2.66 -15.63 -7.04
CA ILE A 118 2.71 -16.59 -5.93
C ILE A 118 1.30 -16.90 -5.41
N LEU A 119 0.48 -15.87 -5.21
CA LEU A 119 -0.86 -16.03 -4.64
C LEU A 119 -1.89 -16.53 -5.66
N GLY A 120 -1.57 -16.48 -6.95
CA GLY A 120 -2.53 -16.72 -8.03
C GLY A 120 -3.71 -15.75 -7.94
N TYR A 121 -3.40 -14.45 -7.90
CA TYR A 121 -4.41 -13.39 -7.75
C TYR A 121 -5.39 -13.38 -8.92
N GLN A 122 -6.69 -13.25 -8.61
CA GLN A 122 -7.75 -13.38 -9.63
C GLN A 122 -8.56 -12.12 -9.87
N VAL A 123 -8.59 -11.19 -8.92
CA VAL A 123 -9.44 -9.99 -8.99
C VAL A 123 -9.00 -9.03 -10.10
N TYR A 124 -7.70 -9.03 -10.42
CA TYR A 124 -7.14 -8.23 -11.51
C TYR A 124 -6.42 -9.12 -12.52
N ARG A 125 -6.36 -8.65 -13.76
CA ARG A 125 -5.37 -9.07 -14.75
C ARG A 125 -4.27 -8.03 -14.81
N TRP A 126 -3.01 -8.44 -14.84
CA TRP A 126 -1.87 -7.53 -14.87
C TRP A 126 -0.89 -7.90 -16.00
N PRO A 127 -0.06 -6.94 -16.45
CA PRO A 127 0.96 -7.18 -17.46
C PRO A 127 1.91 -8.30 -17.06
N GLY A 128 2.13 -9.25 -17.98
CA GLY A 128 3.01 -10.41 -17.76
C GLY A 128 2.36 -11.59 -17.04
N GLY A 129 1.23 -11.38 -16.36
CA GLY A 129 0.34 -12.46 -15.95
C GLY A 129 -0.54 -12.89 -17.12
N SER A 130 -1.72 -12.28 -17.23
CA SER A 130 -2.72 -12.60 -18.26
C SER A 130 -2.91 -11.48 -19.30
N LEU A 131 -2.23 -10.34 -19.13
CA LEU A 131 -2.19 -9.26 -20.11
C LEU A 131 -0.83 -9.21 -20.80
N SER A 132 -0.80 -8.62 -22.00
CA SER A 132 0.44 -8.23 -22.66
C SER A 132 1.27 -7.33 -21.75
N LYS A 133 2.61 -7.45 -21.85
CA LYS A 133 3.56 -6.67 -21.04
C LYS A 133 3.41 -5.15 -21.18
N ASN A 134 2.76 -4.69 -22.24
CA ASN A 134 2.56 -3.27 -22.57
C ASN A 134 1.18 -2.72 -22.15
N VAL A 135 0.32 -3.54 -21.53
CA VAL A 135 -1.04 -3.15 -21.13
C VAL A 135 -1.09 -3.07 -19.62
N ASP A 136 -1.61 -1.97 -19.09
CA ASP A 136 -1.76 -1.76 -17.64
C ASP A 136 -2.80 -2.72 -17.04
N PHE A 137 -2.79 -2.89 -15.71
CA PHE A 137 -3.69 -3.81 -15.04
C PHE A 137 -5.16 -3.44 -15.23
N GLN A 138 -6.02 -4.45 -15.20
CA GLN A 138 -7.47 -4.34 -15.41
C GLN A 138 -8.20 -5.08 -14.29
N CYS A 139 -9.19 -4.43 -13.69
CA CYS A 139 -10.09 -5.08 -12.75
C CYS A 139 -10.98 -6.08 -13.49
N LEU A 140 -11.20 -7.25 -12.91
CA LEU A 140 -12.24 -8.16 -13.35
C LEU A 140 -13.48 -7.95 -12.49
N GLU A 141 -14.58 -7.55 -13.13
CA GLU A 141 -15.88 -7.39 -12.50
C GLU A 141 -16.54 -8.77 -12.28
N VAL A 142 -15.95 -9.54 -11.36
CA VAL A 142 -16.44 -10.87 -10.96
C VAL A 142 -16.93 -10.80 -9.52
N GLU A 143 -18.01 -11.51 -9.24
CA GLU A 143 -18.56 -11.64 -7.89
C GLU A 143 -17.73 -12.63 -7.06
N TYR A 144 -16.96 -12.10 -6.10
CA TYR A 144 -16.21 -12.90 -5.11
C TYR A 144 -16.96 -13.04 -3.78
N MET A 145 -17.97 -12.19 -3.56
CA MET A 145 -18.97 -12.24 -2.49
C MET A 145 -20.34 -12.17 -3.15
N LEU A 146 -21.24 -13.07 -2.80
CA LEU A 146 -22.59 -13.15 -3.32
C LEU A 146 -23.56 -12.33 -2.48
N ALA A 147 -24.71 -12.00 -3.05
CA ALA A 147 -25.72 -11.17 -2.39
C ALA A 147 -26.32 -11.80 -1.12
N ASP A 148 -26.30 -13.14 -1.00
CA ASP A 148 -26.76 -13.88 0.18
C ASP A 148 -25.66 -14.07 1.25
N GLU A 149 -24.45 -13.57 1.01
CA GLU A 149 -23.31 -13.69 1.93
C GLU A 149 -23.05 -12.43 2.77
N TYR A 150 -23.85 -11.37 2.58
CA TYR A 150 -23.70 -10.12 3.34
C TYR A 150 -23.86 -10.31 4.84
N ASP A 151 -24.79 -11.17 5.27
CA ASP A 151 -25.02 -11.42 6.70
C ASP A 151 -23.80 -12.10 7.35
N ASP A 152 -23.17 -13.06 6.64
CA ASP A 152 -21.94 -13.71 7.10
C ASP A 152 -20.76 -12.73 7.17
N PHE A 153 -20.63 -11.86 6.17
CA PHE A 153 -19.61 -10.80 6.16
C PHE A 153 -19.81 -9.79 7.30
N ILE A 154 -21.05 -9.35 7.56
CA ILE A 154 -21.36 -8.38 8.61
C ILE A 154 -21.13 -8.99 9.99
N ALA A 155 -21.47 -10.27 10.18
CA ALA A 155 -21.33 -10.94 11.46
C ALA A 155 -19.87 -11.12 11.88
N ASP A 156 -18.99 -11.50 10.94
CA ASP A 156 -17.55 -11.64 11.18
C ASP A 156 -16.75 -11.38 9.89
N PRO A 157 -16.38 -10.11 9.62
CA PRO A 157 -15.76 -9.72 8.35
C PRO A 157 -14.39 -10.35 8.15
N GLU A 158 -13.60 -10.54 9.21
CA GLU A 158 -12.26 -11.13 9.12
C GLU A 158 -12.36 -12.63 8.80
N SER A 159 -13.27 -13.33 9.48
CA SER A 159 -13.56 -14.73 9.18
C SER A 159 -14.04 -14.90 7.74
N PHE A 160 -15.04 -14.12 7.32
CA PHE A 160 -15.60 -14.22 5.98
C PHE A 160 -14.52 -13.94 4.93
N TYR A 161 -13.73 -12.89 5.14
CA TYR A 161 -12.68 -12.53 4.21
C TYR A 161 -11.62 -13.64 4.11
N MET A 162 -11.09 -14.13 5.24
CA MET A 162 -10.05 -15.15 5.26
C MET A 162 -10.52 -16.50 4.72
N ARG A 163 -11.76 -16.91 5.03
CA ARG A 163 -12.24 -18.30 4.80
C ARG A 163 -13.15 -18.44 3.58
N THR A 164 -13.74 -17.35 3.10
CA THR A 164 -14.63 -17.36 1.94
C THR A 164 -14.07 -16.53 0.80
N TYR A 165 -13.77 -15.25 1.03
CA TYR A 165 -13.33 -14.35 -0.03
C TYR A 165 -11.93 -14.69 -0.55
N MET A 166 -10.93 -14.80 0.33
CA MET A 166 -9.54 -15.03 -0.05
C MET A 166 -9.34 -16.34 -0.84
N PRO A 167 -9.93 -17.49 -0.45
CA PRO A 167 -9.91 -18.72 -1.24
C PRO A 167 -10.43 -18.56 -2.68
N ARG A 168 -11.36 -17.63 -2.93
CA ARG A 168 -11.88 -17.33 -4.27
C ARG A 168 -10.99 -16.34 -5.01
N ALA A 169 -10.51 -15.30 -4.33
CA ALA A 169 -9.72 -14.22 -4.92
C ALA A 169 -8.24 -14.60 -5.17
N PHE A 170 -7.71 -15.60 -4.46
CA PHE A 170 -6.31 -16.04 -4.53
C PHE A 170 -6.26 -17.56 -4.60
N SER A 171 -5.98 -18.13 -5.78
CA SER A 171 -6.04 -19.60 -5.94
C SER A 171 -5.06 -20.36 -5.06
N ALA A 172 -3.92 -19.76 -4.70
CA ALA A 172 -2.97 -20.41 -3.80
C ALA A 172 -3.49 -20.50 -2.35
N LEU A 173 -4.51 -19.72 -1.99
CA LEU A 173 -5.03 -19.61 -0.62
C LEU A 173 -6.33 -20.41 -0.40
N GLN A 174 -6.69 -21.30 -1.32
CA GLN A 174 -7.89 -22.14 -1.20
C GLN A 174 -7.94 -22.95 0.10
N GLY A 175 -6.78 -23.38 0.62
CA GLY A 175 -6.69 -24.09 1.89
C GLY A 175 -7.19 -23.29 3.10
N PHE A 176 -7.24 -21.95 3.04
CA PHE A 176 -7.75 -21.15 4.15
C PHE A 176 -9.24 -21.40 4.44
N GLY A 177 -10.02 -21.83 3.44
CA GLY A 177 -11.41 -22.23 3.65
C GLY A 177 -11.58 -23.47 4.54
N MET A 178 -10.50 -24.23 4.77
CA MET A 178 -10.50 -25.40 5.65
C MET A 178 -10.11 -25.05 7.09
N LEU A 179 -9.66 -23.81 7.35
CA LEU A 179 -9.31 -23.38 8.69
C LEU A 179 -10.58 -23.13 9.51
N PRO A 180 -10.63 -23.60 10.77
CA PRO A 180 -11.68 -23.21 11.69
C PRO A 180 -11.47 -21.75 12.12
N THR A 181 -12.45 -21.20 12.83
CA THR A 181 -12.26 -19.90 13.47
C THR A 181 -11.15 -20.00 14.52
N PHE A 182 -10.31 -18.98 14.64
CA PHE A 182 -9.33 -18.92 15.74
C PHE A 182 -10.01 -18.91 17.11
N PHE A 183 -11.28 -18.50 17.18
CA PHE A 183 -12.09 -18.63 18.40
C PHE A 183 -12.23 -20.08 18.87
N ALA A 184 -11.97 -21.07 18.01
CA ALA A 184 -11.88 -22.46 18.41
C ALA A 184 -10.70 -22.76 19.36
N SER A 185 -9.80 -21.81 19.65
CA SER A 185 -8.70 -22.00 20.61
C SER A 185 -8.98 -21.52 22.03
N MET A 186 -10.21 -21.16 22.38
CA MET A 186 -10.53 -20.57 23.69
C MET A 186 -10.19 -21.45 24.89
N GLU A 187 -10.24 -22.77 24.74
CA GLU A 187 -9.95 -23.71 25.81
C GLU A 187 -9.00 -24.82 25.37
N LEU A 188 -8.28 -25.38 26.33
CA LEU A 188 -7.30 -26.45 26.13
C LEU A 188 -7.86 -27.62 25.31
N PRO A 189 -9.08 -28.15 25.56
CA PRO A 189 -9.60 -29.29 24.79
C PRO A 189 -9.92 -28.96 23.33
N MET A 190 -10.04 -27.67 22.98
CA MET A 190 -10.40 -27.21 21.64
C MET A 190 -9.16 -26.88 20.77
N ALA A 191 -7.98 -26.77 21.36
CA ALA A 191 -6.73 -26.56 20.63
C ALA A 191 -6.49 -27.59 19.50
N PRO A 192 -6.74 -28.91 19.67
CA PRO A 192 -6.62 -29.86 18.56
C PRO A 192 -7.56 -29.56 17.38
N ALA A 193 -8.76 -29.03 17.64
CA ALA A 193 -9.71 -28.68 16.58
C ALA A 193 -9.18 -27.53 15.71
N LEU A 194 -8.43 -26.58 16.29
CA LEU A 194 -7.71 -25.55 15.53
C LEU A 194 -6.48 -26.13 14.79
N MET A 195 -5.71 -26.99 15.46
CA MET A 195 -4.39 -27.40 14.96
C MET A 195 -4.43 -28.52 13.91
N ILE A 196 -5.40 -29.45 13.98
CA ILE A 196 -5.48 -30.56 13.02
C ILE A 196 -5.66 -30.05 11.57
N PRO A 197 -6.57 -29.10 11.27
CA PRO A 197 -6.70 -28.52 9.93
C PRO A 197 -5.41 -27.88 9.41
N ALA A 198 -4.63 -27.22 10.28
CA ALA A 198 -3.33 -26.65 9.91
C ALA A 198 -2.31 -27.70 9.45
N GLY A 199 -2.50 -28.97 9.85
CA GLY A 199 -1.69 -30.11 9.40
C GLY A 199 -2.10 -30.67 8.02
N LEU A 200 -3.24 -30.26 7.47
CA LEU A 200 -3.71 -30.78 6.18
C LEU A 200 -2.84 -30.26 5.03
N PRO A 201 -2.47 -31.11 4.06
CA PRO A 201 -1.58 -30.69 2.97
C PRO A 201 -2.05 -29.43 2.20
N PRO A 202 -3.34 -29.27 1.84
CA PRO A 202 -3.81 -28.05 1.17
C PRO A 202 -3.62 -26.78 2.02
N VAL A 203 -3.85 -26.88 3.33
CA VAL A 203 -3.69 -25.75 4.27
C VAL A 203 -2.22 -25.38 4.40
N GLN A 204 -1.34 -26.37 4.54
CA GLN A 204 0.10 -26.13 4.59
C GLN A 204 0.62 -25.49 3.31
N GLN A 205 0.09 -25.88 2.15
CA GLN A 205 0.49 -25.30 0.87
C GLN A 205 0.07 -23.83 0.77
N SER A 206 -1.16 -23.49 1.18
CA SER A 206 -1.63 -22.11 1.25
C SER A 206 -0.82 -21.26 2.24
N LEU A 207 -0.51 -21.77 3.44
CA LEU A 207 0.32 -21.06 4.41
C LEU A 207 1.73 -20.79 3.87
N LYS A 208 2.34 -21.75 3.16
CA LYS A 208 3.65 -21.57 2.51
C LYS A 208 3.61 -20.50 1.43
N ALA A 209 2.61 -20.54 0.54
CA ALA A 209 2.43 -19.51 -0.48
C ALA A 209 2.22 -18.12 0.13
N PHE A 210 1.43 -18.03 1.21
CA PHE A 210 1.21 -16.78 1.93
C PHE A 210 2.52 -16.21 2.51
N MET A 211 3.34 -17.05 3.14
CA MET A 211 4.65 -16.63 3.66
C MET A 211 5.62 -16.22 2.54
N GLU A 212 5.67 -16.97 1.44
CA GLU A 212 6.51 -16.67 0.28
C GLU A 212 6.12 -15.34 -0.38
N ALA A 213 4.81 -15.09 -0.52
CA ALA A 213 4.28 -13.81 -0.99
C ALA A 213 4.66 -12.67 -0.04
N GLY A 214 4.63 -12.91 1.28
CA GLY A 214 5.11 -11.95 2.28
C GLY A 214 6.58 -11.57 2.09
N LEU A 215 7.45 -12.54 1.79
CA LEU A 215 8.87 -12.26 1.48
C LEU A 215 9.03 -11.46 0.19
N ALA A 216 8.28 -11.79 -0.86
CA ALA A 216 8.28 -11.00 -2.09
C ALA A 216 7.76 -9.56 -1.88
N ALA A 217 6.81 -9.37 -0.97
CA ALA A 217 6.31 -8.05 -0.60
C ALA A 217 7.36 -7.22 0.17
N LEU A 218 8.26 -7.86 0.94
CA LEU A 218 9.38 -7.17 1.59
C LEU A 218 10.39 -6.65 0.57
N GLU A 219 10.71 -7.43 -0.48
CA GLU A 219 11.56 -6.98 -1.59
C GLU A 219 10.98 -5.72 -2.27
N TYR A 220 9.66 -5.73 -2.52
CA TYR A 220 8.93 -4.58 -3.04
C TYR A 220 8.96 -3.37 -2.11
N ALA A 221 8.72 -3.57 -0.81
CA ALA A 221 8.72 -2.50 0.18
C ALA A 221 10.10 -1.84 0.30
N GLU A 222 11.17 -2.63 0.25
CA GLU A 222 12.54 -2.12 0.24
C GLU A 222 12.81 -1.25 -1.00
N ALA A 223 12.43 -1.73 -2.18
CA ALA A 223 12.58 -0.98 -3.42
C ALA A 223 11.79 0.35 -3.42
N SER A 224 10.51 0.30 -3.04
CA SER A 224 9.67 1.50 -2.91
C SER A 224 10.28 2.50 -1.92
N GLY A 225 10.71 2.01 -0.75
CA GLY A 225 11.29 2.84 0.30
C GLY A 225 12.59 3.52 -0.15
N LYS A 226 13.46 2.82 -0.88
CA LYS A 226 14.68 3.41 -1.46
C LYS A 226 14.36 4.46 -2.53
N ALA A 227 13.44 4.16 -3.44
CA ALA A 227 13.06 5.06 -4.51
C ALA A 227 12.47 6.37 -3.96
N ASP A 228 11.51 6.29 -3.04
CA ASP A 228 10.88 7.46 -2.43
C ASP A 228 11.80 8.17 -1.41
N GLY A 229 12.68 7.41 -0.76
CA GLY A 229 13.66 7.95 0.18
C GLY A 229 14.66 8.89 -0.50
N TYR A 230 15.13 8.54 -1.70
CA TYR A 230 15.99 9.41 -2.50
C TYR A 230 15.29 10.73 -2.85
N LEU A 231 14.02 10.68 -3.28
CA LEU A 231 13.25 11.88 -3.66
C LEU A 231 13.00 12.79 -2.46
N GLN A 232 12.64 12.21 -1.31
CA GLN A 232 12.50 12.94 -0.05
C GLN A 232 13.79 13.63 0.37
N ALA A 233 14.90 12.90 0.36
CA ALA A 233 16.19 13.41 0.83
C ALA A 233 16.75 14.49 -0.12
N THR A 234 16.62 14.28 -1.43
CA THR A 234 17.26 15.13 -2.45
C THR A 234 16.43 16.36 -2.81
N TYR A 235 15.11 16.22 -2.87
CA TYR A 235 14.21 17.28 -3.36
C TYR A 235 13.24 17.80 -2.30
N GLY A 236 13.31 17.28 -1.07
CA GLY A 236 12.40 17.69 -0.01
C GLY A 236 10.94 17.34 -0.31
N MET A 237 10.66 16.33 -1.13
CA MET A 237 9.29 15.96 -1.51
C MET A 237 8.60 15.22 -0.35
N PRO A 238 7.57 15.77 0.31
CA PRO A 238 6.90 15.06 1.39
C PRO A 238 5.95 13.97 0.88
N ALA A 239 5.77 12.89 1.63
CA ALA A 239 4.63 12.01 1.43
C ALA A 239 3.32 12.77 1.71
N LEU A 240 2.24 12.52 0.97
CA LEU A 240 0.95 13.19 1.20
C LEU A 240 0.45 12.90 2.63
N PRO A 241 -0.02 13.91 3.39
CA PRO A 241 -0.51 13.68 4.74
C PRO A 241 -1.86 12.96 4.70
N GLY A 242 -1.98 11.84 5.42
CA GLY A 242 -3.25 11.13 5.57
C GLY A 242 -3.13 9.63 5.34
N GLY A 243 -4.26 9.03 4.96
CA GLY A 243 -4.37 7.61 4.65
C GLY A 243 -5.37 7.37 3.52
N PHE A 244 -5.39 6.15 3.01
CA PHE A 244 -6.34 5.75 1.98
C PHE A 244 -7.64 5.28 2.65
N THR A 245 -8.78 5.73 2.12
CA THR A 245 -10.07 5.09 2.37
C THR A 245 -10.66 4.70 1.03
N LYS A 246 -11.32 3.55 0.97
CA LYS A 246 -12.25 3.27 -0.12
C LYS A 246 -13.60 3.86 0.24
N ALA A 247 -14.38 4.22 -0.78
CA ALA A 247 -15.79 4.53 -0.57
C ALA A 247 -16.48 3.30 0.05
N PRO A 248 -17.46 3.49 0.96
CA PRO A 248 -18.24 2.40 1.53
C PRO A 248 -18.96 1.58 0.46
#